data_AF-A0A7X1CMZ1-F1
#
_entry.id   AF-A0A7X1CMZ1-F1
#
_cell.length_a   1.000
_cell.length_b   1.000
_cell.length_c   1.000
_cell.angle_alpha   90.00
_cell.angle_beta   90.00
_cell.angle_gamma   90.00
#
_symmetry.space_group_name_H-M   'P 1'
#
loop_
_entity.id
_entity.type
_entity.pdbx_description
1 polymer ?
#
loop_
_entity_poly.entity_id
_entity_poly.type
_entity_poly.pdbx_seq_one_letter_code
_entity_poly.pdbx_strand_id
1 'polypeptide(L)'
;MEKVDEIMYSIRQKEDQVDIFQSQIKQLEIKLEKLFYAKDKQFKVLDQFLESQYKRKQKYQEVLEISKNIRFMKTHSTRVLDIIHGTNAQKTEQKLELSRRQIDAEIYQTQIEIDQARLTMGRLEINIDQLYYERRKLSI
;
A
#
# COMPACT_ATOMS: atom_id res chain seq x y z
N MET A 1 -20.60 -5.74 -47.92
CA MET A 1 -19.95 -6.70 -47.01
C MET A 1 -18.78 -6.06 -46.27
N GLU A 2 -17.88 -5.33 -46.94
CA GLU A 2 -16.70 -4.69 -46.33
C GLU A 2 -16.95 -3.92 -45.01
N LYS A 3 -17.98 -3.06 -44.93
CA LYS A 3 -18.29 -2.30 -43.71
C LYS A 3 -18.65 -3.16 -42.50
N VAL A 4 -19.28 -4.32 -42.73
CA VAL A 4 -19.64 -5.26 -41.64
C VAL A 4 -18.37 -5.95 -41.13
N ASP A 5 -17.46 -6.30 -42.03
CA ASP A 5 -16.18 -6.93 -41.69
C ASP A 5 -15.25 -5.96 -40.94
N GLU A 6 -15.24 -4.67 -41.32
CA GLU A 6 -14.53 -3.60 -40.61
C GLU A 6 -15.05 -3.41 -39.18
N ILE A 7 -16.37 -3.37 -38.99
CA ILE A 7 -16.98 -3.27 -37.65
C ILE A 7 -16.64 -4.50 -36.81
N MET A 8 -16.73 -5.70 -37.38
CA MET A 8 -16.37 -6.93 -36.68
C MET A 8 -14.90 -6.97 -36.27
N TYR A 9 -14.00 -6.49 -37.12
CA TYR A 9 -12.59 -6.36 -36.79
C TYR A 9 -12.37 -5.38 -35.63
N SER A 10 -13.02 -4.20 -35.68
CA SER A 10 -12.94 -3.19 -34.61
C SER A 10 -13.50 -3.70 -33.28
N ILE A 11 -14.60 -4.45 -33.31
CA ILE A 11 -15.17 -5.10 -32.12
C ILE A 11 -14.14 -6.04 -31.48
N ARG A 12 -13.55 -6.96 -32.26
CA ARG A 12 -12.53 -7.90 -31.75
C ARG A 12 -11.33 -7.20 -31.13
N GLN A 13 -10.82 -6.15 -31.79
CA GLN A 13 -9.70 -5.38 -31.24
C GLN A 13 -10.04 -4.74 -29.89
N LYS A 14 -11.29 -4.27 -29.71
CA LYS A 14 -11.74 -3.69 -28.45
C LYS A 14 -12.00 -4.74 -27.39
N GLU A 15 -12.53 -5.91 -27.77
CA GLU A 15 -12.68 -7.07 -26.87
C GLU A 15 -11.31 -7.52 -26.34
N ASP A 16 -10.30 -7.62 -27.22
CA ASP A 16 -8.92 -7.93 -26.81
C ASP A 16 -8.37 -6.88 -25.82
N GLN A 17 -8.67 -5.59 -26.04
CA GLN A 17 -8.30 -4.52 -25.11
C GLN A 17 -9.01 -4.64 -23.75
N VAL A 18 -10.29 -5.02 -23.75
CA VAL A 18 -11.04 -5.28 -22.51
C VAL A 18 -10.39 -6.42 -21.73
N ASP A 19 -10.03 -7.52 -22.38
CA ASP A 19 -9.37 -8.66 -21.73
C ASP A 19 -8.02 -8.27 -21.11
N ILE A 20 -7.25 -7.43 -21.81
CA ILE A 20 -5.99 -6.86 -21.29
C ILE A 20 -6.26 -6.03 -20.03
N PHE A 21 -7.24 -5.12 -20.06
CA PHE A 21 -7.58 -4.30 -18.89
C PHE A 21 -8.11 -5.13 -17.73
N GLN A 22 -8.91 -6.17 -17.98
CA GLN A 22 -9.36 -7.10 -16.95
C GLN A 22 -8.19 -7.82 -16.28
N SER A 23 -7.20 -8.27 -17.07
CA SER A 23 -5.99 -8.89 -16.53
C SER A 23 -5.17 -7.89 -15.71
N GLN A 24 -5.03 -6.65 -16.18
CA GLN A 24 -4.32 -5.59 -15.45
C GLN A 24 -4.99 -5.26 -14.13
N ILE A 25 -6.32 -5.12 -14.11
CA ILE A 25 -7.11 -4.89 -12.90
C ILE A 25 -6.88 -6.01 -11.89
N LYS A 26 -6.95 -7.28 -12.32
CA LYS A 26 -6.67 -8.43 -11.44
C LYS A 26 -5.26 -8.38 -10.84
N GLN A 27 -4.25 -8.01 -11.64
CA GLN A 27 -2.87 -7.88 -11.16
C GLN A 27 -2.74 -6.75 -10.13
N LEU A 28 -3.41 -5.62 -10.36
CA LEU A 28 -3.42 -4.49 -9.43
C LEU A 28 -4.19 -4.83 -8.14
N GLU A 29 -5.28 -5.59 -8.21
CA GLU A 29 -6.02 -6.09 -7.04
C GLU A 29 -5.14 -7.02 -6.19
N ILE A 30 -4.40 -7.95 -6.81
CA ILE A 30 -3.43 -8.80 -6.12
C ILE A 30 -2.31 -7.95 -5.47
N LYS A 31 -1.83 -6.92 -6.18
CA LYS A 31 -0.84 -5.98 -5.61
C LYS A 31 -1.42 -5.27 -4.39
N LEU A 32 -2.66 -4.80 -4.48
CA LEU A 32 -3.36 -4.11 -3.41
C LEU A 32 -3.52 -5.00 -2.16
N GLU A 33 -3.91 -6.26 -2.34
CA GLU A 33 -3.97 -7.24 -1.24
C GLU A 33 -2.61 -7.43 -0.55
N LYS A 34 -1.54 -7.56 -1.33
CA LYS A 34 -0.18 -7.66 -0.79
C LYS A 34 0.24 -6.41 -0.01
N LEU A 35 -0.16 -5.23 -0.47
CA LEU A 35 0.11 -3.97 0.24
C LEU A 35 -0.66 -3.87 1.56
N PHE A 36 -1.94 -4.31 1.59
CA PHE A 36 -2.69 -4.39 2.84
C PHE A 36 -2.05 -5.38 3.83
N TYR A 37 -1.61 -6.54 3.35
CA TYR A 37 -0.87 -7.48 4.19
C TYR A 37 0.44 -6.88 4.74
N ALA A 38 1.18 -6.15 3.90
CA ALA A 38 2.40 -5.45 4.31
C ALA A 38 2.10 -4.36 5.37
N LYS A 39 1.00 -3.61 5.20
CA LYS A 39 0.53 -2.61 6.15
C LYS A 39 0.22 -3.22 7.52
N ASP A 40 -0.52 -4.32 7.55
CA ASP A 40 -0.85 -5.02 8.79
C ASP A 40 0.40 -5.54 9.50
N LYS A 41 1.35 -6.08 8.74
CA LYS A 41 2.64 -6.51 9.28
C LYS A 41 3.43 -5.33 9.85
N GLN A 42 3.46 -4.20 9.15
CA GLN A 42 4.13 -2.99 9.59
C GLN A 42 3.49 -2.43 10.88
N PHE A 43 2.17 -2.50 10.99
CA PHE A 43 1.45 -2.10 12.20
C PHE A 43 1.86 -2.97 13.40
N LYS A 44 1.88 -4.30 13.24
CA LYS A 44 2.34 -5.22 14.30
C LYS A 44 3.78 -4.96 14.74
N VAL A 45 4.69 -4.67 13.79
CA VAL A 45 6.09 -4.34 14.10
C VAL A 45 6.17 -3.03 14.88
N LEU A 46 5.41 -2.01 14.49
CA LEU A 46 5.36 -0.73 15.19
C LEU A 46 4.82 -0.89 16.62
N ASP A 47 3.72 -1.61 16.79
CA ASP A 47 3.13 -1.86 18.12
C ASP A 47 4.09 -2.59 19.05
N GLN A 48 4.71 -3.69 18.57
CA GLN A 48 5.71 -4.43 19.34
C GLN A 48 6.92 -3.57 19.69
N PHE A 49 7.36 -2.72 18.76
CA PHE A 49 8.44 -1.79 19.00
C PHE A 49 8.07 -0.81 20.11
N LEU A 50 6.91 -0.16 20.04
CA LEU A 50 6.44 0.78 21.05
C LEU A 50 6.30 0.13 22.43
N GLU A 51 5.73 -1.08 22.49
CA GLU A 51 5.62 -1.85 23.73
C GLU A 51 7.00 -2.15 24.33
N SER A 52 7.97 -2.53 23.48
CA SER A 52 9.35 -2.80 23.92
C SER A 52 10.04 -1.54 24.44
N GLN A 53 9.81 -0.37 23.82
CA GLN A 53 10.36 0.90 24.27
C GLN A 53 9.74 1.31 25.62
N TYR A 54 8.43 1.12 25.79
CA TYR A 54 7.73 1.40 27.05
C TYR A 54 8.30 0.56 28.20
N LYS A 55 8.39 -0.76 28.02
CA LYS A 55 8.95 -1.69 29.02
C LYS A 55 10.40 -1.36 29.36
N ARG A 56 11.21 -1.02 28.35
CA ARG A 56 12.59 -0.57 28.56
C ARG A 56 12.62 0.71 29.39
N LYS A 57 11.83 1.72 29.02
CA LYS A 57 11.82 3.01 29.73
C LYS A 57 11.46 2.85 31.21
N GLN A 58 10.45 2.04 31.52
CA GLN A 58 10.07 1.72 32.91
C GLN A 58 11.23 1.09 33.69
N LYS A 59 11.82 0.01 33.16
CA LYS A 59 12.93 -0.70 33.80
C LYS A 59 14.14 0.23 34.04
N TYR A 60 14.45 1.08 33.07
CA TYR A 60 15.60 1.99 33.18
C TYR A 60 15.32 3.21 34.06
N GLN A 61 14.06 3.62 34.24
CA GLN A 61 13.67 4.61 35.24
C GLN A 61 13.90 4.08 36.66
N GLU A 62 13.50 2.84 36.95
CA GLU A 62 13.77 2.18 38.23
C GLU A 62 15.28 2.10 38.52
N VAL A 63 16.08 1.72 37.52
CA VAL A 63 17.55 1.68 37.63
C VAL A 63 18.13 3.09 37.85
N LEU A 64 17.58 4.12 37.19
CA LEU A 64 18.02 5.49 37.39
C LEU A 64 17.77 5.94 38.84
N GLU A 65 16.59 5.65 39.39
CA GLU A 65 16.24 5.97 40.78
C GLU A 65 17.19 5.28 41.78
N ILE A 66 17.47 3.99 41.59
CA ILE A 66 18.47 3.26 42.38
C ILE A 66 19.86 3.90 42.23
N SER A 67 20.25 4.25 41.00
CA SER A 67 21.58 4.81 40.72
C SER A 67 21.77 6.21 41.30
N LYS A 68 20.72 7.02 41.44
CA LYS A 68 20.77 8.31 42.15
C LYS A 68 21.19 8.14 43.61
N ASN A 69 20.90 6.99 44.21
CA ASN A 69 21.27 6.65 45.58
C ASN A 69 22.70 6.07 45.69
N ILE A 70 23.38 5.76 44.57
CA ILE A 70 24.72 5.14 44.56
C ILE A 70 25.67 5.95 43.66
N ARG A 71 26.62 6.64 44.27
CA ARG A 71 27.54 7.66 43.67
C ARG A 71 28.44 7.19 42.49
N PHE A 72 28.38 5.93 42.05
CA PHE A 72 29.44 5.26 41.27
C PHE A 72 29.10 4.81 39.83
N MET A 73 28.03 5.31 39.20
CA MET A 73 27.53 4.78 37.92
C MET A 73 27.82 5.65 36.67
N LYS A 74 29.00 6.30 36.55
CA LYS A 74 29.29 7.20 35.41
C LYS A 74 29.24 6.54 34.02
N THR A 75 29.57 5.25 33.87
CA THR A 75 29.55 4.53 32.58
C THR A 75 28.22 3.86 32.26
N HIS A 76 27.43 3.50 33.27
CA HIS A 76 26.05 3.05 33.08
C HIS A 76 25.10 4.23 32.79
N SER A 77 25.45 5.44 33.27
CA SER A 77 24.67 6.66 33.09
C SER A 77 24.41 6.99 31.62
N THR A 78 25.39 6.96 30.72
CA THR A 78 25.18 7.34 29.31
C THR A 78 24.21 6.42 28.57
N ARG A 79 24.32 5.10 28.72
CA ARG A 79 23.41 4.14 28.06
C ARG A 79 22.00 4.17 28.65
N VAL A 80 21.88 4.37 29.95
CA VAL A 80 20.60 4.55 30.66
C VAL A 80 19.94 5.86 30.21
N LEU A 81 20.72 6.95 30.12
CA LEU A 81 20.27 8.25 29.64
C LEU A 81 19.85 8.19 28.17
N ASP A 82 20.59 7.53 27.28
CA ASP A 82 20.20 7.37 25.86
C ASP A 82 18.86 6.63 25.70
N ILE A 83 18.59 5.64 26.56
CA ILE A 83 17.32 4.89 26.56
C ILE A 83 16.18 5.73 27.15
N ILE A 84 16.45 6.53 28.19
CA ILE A 84 15.46 7.41 28.83
C ILE A 84 15.12 8.62 27.95
N HIS A 85 16.14 9.24 27.34
CA HIS A 85 16.02 10.38 26.43
C HIS A 85 15.58 9.95 25.03
N GLY A 86 15.72 8.67 24.68
CA GLY A 86 15.01 8.04 23.57
C GLY A 86 15.50 8.42 22.17
N THR A 87 16.67 9.04 22.00
CA THR A 87 17.15 9.56 20.71
C THR A 87 17.21 8.50 19.60
N ASN A 88 17.70 7.29 19.90
CA ASN A 88 17.73 6.19 18.93
C ASN A 88 16.36 5.52 18.74
N ALA A 89 15.53 5.51 19.79
CA ALA A 89 14.17 4.99 19.71
C ALA A 89 13.29 5.88 18.83
N GLN A 90 13.36 7.20 19.01
CA GLN A 90 12.69 8.21 18.19
C GLN A 90 13.08 8.11 16.71
N LYS A 91 14.38 7.96 16.41
CA LYS A 91 14.84 7.74 15.02
C LYS A 91 14.25 6.48 14.40
N THR A 92 14.13 5.41 15.20
CA THR A 92 13.59 4.13 14.73
C THR A 92 12.07 4.24 14.52
N GLU A 93 11.36 4.87 15.45
CA GLU A 93 9.93 5.18 15.34
C GLU A 93 9.64 6.01 14.09
N GLN A 94 10.38 7.10 13.85
CA GLN A 94 10.25 7.91 12.64
C GLN A 94 10.44 7.10 11.35
N LYS A 95 11.41 6.17 11.32
CA LYS A 95 11.60 5.27 10.18
C LYS A 95 10.42 4.32 9.98
N LEU A 96 9.88 3.76 11.07
CA LEU A 96 8.73 2.88 11.01
C LEU A 96 7.46 3.61 10.57
N GLU A 97 7.27 4.85 11.03
CA GLU A 97 6.18 5.73 10.59
C GLU A 97 6.32 6.13 9.13
N LEU A 98 7.54 6.48 8.68
CA LEU A 98 7.80 6.81 7.28
C LEU A 98 7.47 5.62 6.37
N SER A 99 7.93 4.43 6.73
CA SER A 99 7.59 3.18 6.02
C SER A 99 6.08 2.97 5.95
N ARG A 100 5.34 3.18 7.05
CA ARG A 100 3.87 3.10 7.05
C ARG A 100 3.24 4.08 6.07
N ARG A 101 3.68 5.34 6.08
CA ARG A 101 3.17 6.38 5.16
C ARG A 101 3.46 6.04 3.69
N GLN A 102 4.61 5.44 3.40
CA GLN A 102 4.94 4.98 2.04
C GLN A 102 4.00 3.87 1.58
N ILE A 103 3.70 2.89 2.45
CA ILE A 103 2.73 1.83 2.15
C ILE A 103 1.34 2.44 1.93
N ASP A 104 0.90 3.37 2.78
CA ASP A 104 -0.41 4.04 2.62
C ASP A 104 -0.51 4.81 1.30
N ALA A 105 0.56 5.51 0.90
CA ALA A 105 0.62 6.20 -0.39
C ALA A 105 0.56 5.23 -1.57
N GLU A 106 1.27 4.10 -1.49
CA GLU A 106 1.25 3.08 -2.55
C GLU A 106 -0.12 2.39 -2.67
N ILE A 107 -0.81 2.13 -1.56
CA ILE A 107 -2.20 1.64 -1.55
C ILE A 107 -3.11 2.61 -2.27
N TYR A 108 -3.05 3.90 -1.90
CA TYR A 108 -3.88 4.94 -2.49
C TYR A 108 -3.63 5.06 -4.00
N GLN A 109 -2.36 5.08 -4.41
CA GLN A 109 -1.99 5.15 -5.82
C GLN A 109 -2.49 3.92 -6.60
N THR A 110 -2.34 2.72 -6.03
CA THR A 110 -2.82 1.47 -6.66
C THR A 110 -4.35 1.46 -6.81
N GLN A 111 -5.08 2.02 -5.84
CA GLN A 111 -6.55 2.15 -5.94
C GLN A 111 -6.95 3.09 -7.09
N ILE A 112 -6.27 4.22 -7.25
CA ILE A 112 -6.50 5.13 -8.38
C ILE A 112 -6.25 4.43 -9.71
N GLU A 113 -5.18 3.65 -9.82
CA GLU A 113 -4.86 2.90 -11.04
C GLU A 113 -5.95 1.87 -11.39
N ILE A 114 -6.49 1.17 -10.38
CA ILE A 114 -7.62 0.25 -10.56
C ILE A 114 -8.85 1.00 -11.08
N ASP A 115 -9.20 2.13 -10.47
CA ASP A 115 -10.38 2.90 -10.84
C ASP A 115 -10.25 3.46 -12.27
N GLN A 116 -9.08 3.97 -12.64
CA GLN A 116 -8.80 4.43 -14.01
C GLN A 116 -8.90 3.30 -15.03
N ALA A 117 -8.38 2.12 -14.71
CA ALA A 117 -8.47 0.95 -15.59
C ALA A 117 -9.94 0.51 -15.75
N ARG A 118 -10.72 0.48 -14.67
CA ARG A 118 -12.15 0.14 -14.69
C ARG A 118 -12.98 1.13 -15.54
N LEU A 119 -12.72 2.43 -15.39
CA LEU A 119 -13.39 3.45 -16.21
C LEU A 119 -13.05 3.29 -17.70
N THR A 120 -11.79 3.01 -18.00
CA THR A 120 -11.34 2.80 -19.39
C THR A 120 -12.00 1.56 -20.00
N MET A 121 -12.02 0.46 -19.25
CA MET A 121 -12.66 -0.79 -19.63
C MET A 121 -14.17 -0.60 -19.87
N GLY A 122 -14.88 0.05 -18.95
CA GLY A 122 -16.31 0.33 -19.11
C GLY A 122 -16.62 1.19 -20.33
N ARG A 123 -15.74 2.14 -20.67
CA ARG A 123 -15.87 2.92 -21.91
C ARG A 123 -15.66 2.06 -23.16
N LEU A 124 -14.74 1.10 -23.12
CA LEU A 124 -14.54 0.15 -24.22
C LEU A 124 -15.76 -0.75 -24.40
N GLU A 125 -16.34 -1.26 -23.32
CA GLU A 125 -17.57 -2.07 -23.34
C GLU A 125 -18.73 -1.32 -23.99
N ILE A 126 -18.95 -0.05 -23.60
CA ILE A 126 -19.98 0.80 -24.23
C ILE A 126 -19.72 0.98 -25.74
N ASN A 127 -18.45 1.19 -26.14
CA ASN A 127 -18.12 1.31 -27.56
C ASN A 127 -18.36 0.01 -28.33
N ILE A 128 -18.07 -1.14 -27.72
CA ILE A 128 -18.33 -2.46 -28.30
C ILE A 128 -19.84 -2.64 -28.52
N ASP A 129 -20.66 -2.31 -27.53
CA ASP A 129 -22.12 -2.38 -27.64
C ASP A 129 -22.68 -1.50 -28.76
N GLN A 130 -22.12 -0.29 -28.91
CA GLN A 130 -22.48 0.62 -30.01
C GLN A 130 -22.13 0.00 -31.38
N LEU A 131 -20.94 -0.57 -31.52
CA LEU A 131 -20.52 -1.23 -32.76
C LEU A 131 -21.39 -2.46 -33.08
N TYR A 132 -21.78 -3.24 -32.07
CA TYR A 132 -22.73 -4.34 -32.24
C TYR A 132 -24.09 -3.86 -32.75
N TYR A 133 -24.57 -2.73 -32.25
CA TYR A 133 -25.81 -2.12 -32.72
C TYR A 133 -25.71 -1.60 -34.16
N GLU A 134 -24.61 -0.93 -34.52
CA GLU A 134 -24.35 -0.48 -35.89
C GLU A 134 -24.27 -1.64 -36.88
N ARG A 135 -23.58 -2.71 -36.51
CA ARG A 135 -23.53 -3.95 -37.29
C ARG A 135 -24.94 -4.50 -37.56
N ARG A 136 -25.78 -4.54 -36.52
CA ARG A 136 -27.14 -5.07 -36.63
C ARG A 136 -27.98 -4.24 -37.61
N LYS A 137 -27.83 -2.91 -37.61
CA LYS A 137 -28.51 -2.02 -38.58
C LYS A 137 -28.10 -2.30 -40.02
N LEU A 138 -26.82 -2.58 -40.27
CA LEU A 138 -26.30 -2.88 -41.60
C LEU A 138 -26.66 -4.28 -42.11
N SER A 139 -27.18 -5.13 -41.22
CA SER A 139 -27.60 -6.50 -41.52
C SER A 139 -29.10 -6.63 -41.79
N ILE A 140 -29.86 -5.53 -41.67
CA ILE A 140 -31.29 -5.39 -41.99
C ILE A 140 -31.41 -4.67 -43.33
#